data_AF-A0AAE0RGZ4-F1
#
_entry.id   AF-A0AAE0RGZ4-F1
#
_cell.length_a   1.000
_cell.length_b   1.000
_cell.length_c   1.000
_cell.angle_alpha   90.00
_cell.angle_beta   90.00
_cell.angle_gamma   90.00
#
_symmetry.space_group_name_H-M   'P 1'
#
loop_
_entity.id
_entity.type
_entity.pdbx_description
1 polymer ?
#
loop_
_entity_poly.entity_id
_entity_poly.type
_entity_poly.pdbx_seq_one_letter_code
_entity_poly.pdbx_strand_id
1 'polypeptide(L)'
;MSAVIHPTERIYSLIPREEVKSEKAPRYTSRFREQVKQEKQQNKAYNKTMGPAQVEIPSPEKYLQKHSKGPKIPESESTVQSFE
;
A
#
# COMPACT_ATOMS: atom_id res chain seq x y z
N MET A 1 -29.54 -34.66 47.66
CA MET A 1 -28.14 -34.88 47.23
C MET A 1 -27.24 -34.37 48.36
N SER A 2 -26.82 -35.24 49.26
CA SER A 2 -25.93 -34.87 50.37
C SER A 2 -24.59 -34.37 49.81
N ALA A 3 -24.20 -33.15 50.15
CA ALA A 3 -22.90 -32.61 49.75
C ALA A 3 -21.79 -33.50 50.33
N VAL A 4 -21.07 -34.20 49.46
CA VAL A 4 -19.97 -35.06 49.89
C VAL A 4 -18.81 -34.14 50.27
N ILE A 5 -18.60 -34.00 51.58
CA ILE A 5 -17.48 -33.23 52.11
C ILE A 5 -16.21 -34.04 51.84
N HIS A 6 -15.24 -33.40 51.22
CA HIS A 6 -13.98 -34.03 50.87
C HIS A 6 -12.85 -33.46 51.72
N PRO A 7 -11.87 -34.29 52.12
CA PRO A 7 -10.72 -33.82 52.88
C PRO A 7 -9.89 -32.83 52.05
N THR A 8 -9.11 -32.00 52.75
CA THR A 8 -8.28 -30.93 52.16
C THR A 8 -7.30 -31.47 51.13
N GLU A 9 -6.74 -32.65 51.37
CA GLU A 9 -5.83 -33.35 50.47
C GLU A 9 -6.47 -34.62 49.92
N ARG A 10 -6.37 -34.80 48.59
CA ARG A 10 -6.95 -35.96 47.89
C ARG A 10 -5.99 -36.42 46.80
N ILE A 11 -5.93 -37.74 46.60
CA ILE A 11 -5.07 -38.37 45.57
C ILE A 11 -5.39 -37.82 44.17
N TYR A 12 -6.66 -37.51 43.87
CA TYR A 12 -7.07 -36.95 42.58
C TYR A 12 -6.56 -35.54 42.31
N SER A 13 -6.18 -34.79 43.34
CA SER A 13 -5.55 -33.47 43.19
C SER A 13 -4.12 -33.58 42.64
N LEU A 14 -3.51 -34.78 42.68
CA LEU A 14 -2.19 -35.05 42.12
C LEU A 14 -2.22 -35.28 40.61
N ILE A 15 -3.40 -35.45 40.00
CA ILE A 15 -3.54 -35.60 38.55
C ILE A 15 -3.37 -34.21 37.92
N PRO A 16 -2.31 -33.98 37.13
CA PRO A 16 -2.13 -32.70 36.45
C PRO A 16 -3.33 -32.45 35.53
N ARG A 17 -4.02 -31.34 35.73
CA ARG A 17 -5.10 -30.92 34.82
C ARG A 17 -4.46 -30.28 33.60
N GLU A 18 -4.99 -30.61 32.44
CA GLU A 18 -4.58 -29.96 31.20
C GLU A 18 -4.87 -28.45 31.32
N GLU A 19 -3.81 -27.64 31.28
CA GLU A 19 -3.94 -26.19 31.32
C GLU A 19 -4.57 -25.73 30.00
N VAL A 20 -5.83 -25.29 30.08
CA VAL A 20 -6.51 -24.66 28.94
C VAL A 20 -5.81 -23.34 28.68
N LYS A 21 -4.94 -23.31 27.67
CA LYS A 21 -4.27 -22.09 27.22
C LYS A 21 -5.34 -21.12 26.73
N SER A 22 -5.58 -20.08 27.50
CA SER A 22 -6.50 -19.02 27.09
C SER A 22 -5.91 -18.29 25.89
N GLU A 23 -6.68 -18.23 24.81
CA GLU A 23 -6.30 -17.47 23.63
C GLU A 23 -6.34 -15.98 23.96
N LYS A 24 -5.28 -15.26 23.57
CA LYS A 24 -5.22 -13.81 23.76
C LYS A 24 -6.23 -13.14 22.83
N ALA A 25 -6.97 -12.19 23.36
CA ALA A 25 -7.90 -11.40 22.56
C ALA A 25 -7.18 -10.66 21.41
N PRO A 26 -7.86 -10.46 20.27
CA PRO A 26 -7.29 -9.71 19.15
C PRO A 26 -6.95 -8.28 19.56
N ARG A 27 -5.79 -7.79 19.11
CA ARG A 27 -5.35 -6.42 19.38
C ARG A 27 -6.18 -5.43 18.56
N TYR A 28 -6.52 -4.31 19.17
CA TYR A 28 -7.14 -3.18 18.48
C TYR A 28 -6.31 -2.72 17.27
N THR A 29 -6.99 -2.44 16.16
CA THR A 29 -6.43 -1.79 14.98
C THR A 29 -7.23 -0.55 14.63
N SER A 30 -6.55 0.55 14.29
CA SER A 30 -7.21 1.80 13.90
C SER A 30 -8.11 1.62 12.68
N ARG A 31 -9.31 2.21 12.74
CA ARG A 31 -10.27 2.26 11.62
C ARG A 31 -9.71 2.96 10.38
N PHE A 32 -8.77 3.89 10.57
CA PHE A 32 -8.19 4.70 9.49
C PHE A 32 -6.89 4.12 8.92
N ARG A 33 -6.51 2.90 9.34
CA ARG A 33 -5.24 2.28 8.90
C ARG A 33 -5.14 2.19 7.38
N GLU A 34 -6.23 1.92 6.69
CA GLU A 34 -6.26 1.81 5.22
C GLU A 34 -6.15 3.16 4.54
N GLN A 35 -6.90 4.15 5.04
CA GLN A 35 -6.85 5.53 4.55
C GLN A 35 -5.42 6.09 4.63
N VAL A 36 -4.75 5.94 5.78
CA VAL A 36 -3.36 6.42 5.96
C VAL A 36 -2.40 5.75 4.96
N LYS A 37 -2.61 4.46 4.64
CA LYS A 37 -1.79 3.78 3.63
C LYS A 37 -2.02 4.37 2.24
N GLN A 38 -3.27 4.62 1.87
CA GLN A 38 -3.62 5.20 0.57
C GLN A 38 -3.07 6.62 0.42
N GLU A 39 -3.29 7.48 1.42
CA GLU A 39 -2.78 8.86 1.43
C GLU A 39 -1.25 8.90 1.35
N LYS A 40 -0.58 8.00 2.08
CA LYS A 40 0.88 7.88 2.04
C LYS A 40 1.37 7.47 0.65
N GLN A 41 0.64 6.59 -0.06
CA GLN A 41 1.03 6.15 -1.40
C GLN A 41 0.76 7.25 -2.45
N GLN A 42 -0.38 7.95 -2.37
CA GLN A 42 -0.73 9.02 -3.30
C GLN A 42 0.21 10.23 -3.20
N ASN A 43 0.73 10.51 -2.01
CA ASN A 43 1.67 11.62 -1.80
C ASN A 43 3.13 11.28 -2.18
N LYS A 44 3.43 10.07 -2.66
CA LYS A 44 4.76 9.68 -3.19
C LYS A 44 5.02 10.19 -4.61
N ALA A 45 4.78 11.46 -4.88
CA ALA A 45 5.43 12.05 -6.05
C ALA A 45 6.93 12.14 -5.74
N TYR A 46 7.76 11.47 -6.56
CA TYR A 46 9.20 11.23 -6.36
C TYR A 46 9.98 12.49 -5.93
N ASN A 47 9.51 13.68 -6.33
CA ASN A 47 10.20 14.96 -6.20
C ASN A 47 9.33 16.08 -5.60
N LYS A 48 8.25 15.78 -4.85
CA LYS A 48 7.25 16.78 -4.45
C LYS A 48 7.80 17.91 -3.56
N THR A 49 8.80 17.60 -2.73
CA THR A 49 9.33 18.54 -1.73
C THR A 49 10.63 19.18 -2.19
N MET A 50 11.61 18.39 -2.65
CA MET A 50 12.98 18.87 -2.91
C MET A 50 13.48 18.68 -4.35
N GLY A 51 12.60 18.32 -5.30
CA GLY A 51 13.04 18.02 -6.66
C GLY A 51 13.79 16.68 -6.75
N PRO A 52 14.22 16.29 -7.96
CA PRO A 52 15.10 15.13 -8.15
C PRO A 52 16.47 15.36 -7.52
N ALA A 53 16.96 14.37 -6.77
CA ALA A 53 18.26 14.42 -6.10
C ALA A 53 19.44 14.59 -7.07
N GLN A 54 19.31 14.04 -8.28
CA GLN A 54 20.29 14.18 -9.35
C GLN A 54 19.53 14.31 -10.68
N VAL A 55 19.64 15.48 -11.32
CA VAL A 55 19.09 15.71 -12.65
C VAL A 55 20.03 15.07 -13.66
N GLU A 56 19.54 14.09 -14.42
CA GLU A 56 20.30 13.51 -15.52
C GLU A 56 20.61 14.59 -16.57
N ILE A 57 21.89 14.80 -16.86
CA ILE A 57 22.32 15.73 -17.91
C ILE A 57 22.03 15.04 -19.25
N PRO A 58 21.18 15.61 -20.12
CA PRO A 58 20.89 15.00 -21.40
C PRO A 58 22.15 14.96 -22.26
N SER A 59 22.42 13.80 -22.86
CA SER A 59 23.44 13.68 -23.90
C SER A 59 23.14 14.67 -25.04
N PRO A 60 24.15 15.24 -25.72
CA PRO A 60 23.94 16.15 -26.84
C PRO A 60 23.04 15.63 -27.97
N GLU A 61 22.97 14.31 -28.14
CA GLU A 61 22.07 13.66 -29.09
C GLU A 61 20.58 13.76 -28.70
N LYS A 62 20.31 13.99 -27.41
CA LYS A 62 18.96 14.08 -26.83
C LYS A 62 18.50 15.53 -26.63
N TYR A 63 19.18 16.52 -27.22
CA TYR A 63 18.71 17.90 -27.17
C TYR A 63 17.36 18.06 -27.87
N LEU A 64 16.60 19.05 -27.39
CA LEU A 64 15.27 19.34 -27.88
C LEU A 64 15.33 19.91 -29.30
N GLN A 65 14.86 19.15 -30.29
CA GLN A 65 14.70 19.64 -31.66
C GLN A 65 13.51 20.61 -31.77
N LYS A 66 13.53 21.50 -32.76
CA LYS A 66 12.43 22.44 -33.03
C LYS A 66 11.12 21.65 -33.21
N HIS A 67 10.03 22.12 -32.58
CA HIS A 67 8.69 21.51 -32.62
C HIS A 67 8.52 20.12 -31.97
N SER A 68 9.53 19.57 -31.28
CA SER A 68 9.43 18.25 -30.62
C SER A 68 8.42 18.15 -29.48
N LYS A 69 8.19 19.25 -28.74
CA LYS A 69 7.18 19.36 -27.66
C LYS A 69 5.95 20.15 -28.08
N GLY A 70 5.87 20.55 -29.35
CA GLY A 70 4.71 21.26 -29.86
C GLY A 70 3.49 20.32 -29.91
N PRO A 71 2.27 20.87 -29.78
CA PRO A 71 1.07 20.10 -30.10
C PRO A 71 1.15 19.67 -31.56
N LYS A 72 1.11 18.37 -31.83
CA LYS A 72 0.99 17.85 -33.20
C LYS A 72 -0.43 18.16 -33.66
N ILE A 73 -0.58 19.14 -34.55
CA ILE A 73 -1.84 19.40 -35.23
C ILE A 73 -2.05 18.22 -36.19
N PRO A 74 -3.19 17.51 -36.11
CA PRO A 74 -3.50 16.48 -37.09
C PRO A 74 -3.58 17.14 -38.48
N GLU A 75 -2.89 16.55 -39.47
CA GLU A 75 -3.00 16.99 -40.86
C GLU A 75 -4.46 16.78 -41.30
N SER A 76 -5.17 17.88 -41.57
CA SER A 76 -6.49 17.79 -42.21
C SER A 76 -6.28 17.36 -43.65
N GLU A 77 -6.86 16.23 -44.04
CA GLU A 77 -6.93 15.80 -45.44
C GLU A 77 -7.71 16.84 -46.27
N SER A 78 -6.99 17.78 -46.87
CA SER A 78 -7.53 18.65 -47.91
C SER A 78 -6.51 18.92 -49.00
N THR A 79 -5.95 17.83 -49.56
CA THR A 79 -5.40 17.90 -50.93
C THR A 79 -6.53 17.64 -51.90
N VAL A 80 -7.20 18.74 -52.23
CA VAL A 80 -7.79 19.10 -53.53
C VAL A 80 -7.83 17.98 -54.57
N GLN A 81 -9.04 17.50 -54.86
CA GLN A 81 -9.37 16.89 -56.15
C GLN A 81 -9.17 17.96 -57.24
N SER A 82 -8.05 17.90 -57.93
CA SER A 82 -7.86 18.57 -59.21
C SER A 82 -6.91 17.73 -60.05
N PHE A 83 -7.49 16.88 -60.89
CA PHE A 83 -6.90 16.44 -62.15
C PHE A 83 -8.01 16.39 -63.21
N GLU A 84 -7.63 16.85 -64.40
CA GLU A 84 -8.41 17.13 -65.61
C GLU A 84 -9.49 16.12 -66.00
#